data_AF-A0A7D9KKN9-F1
#
_entry.id   AF-A0A7D9KKN9-F1
#
_cell.length_a   1.000
_cell.length_b   1.000
_cell.length_c   1.000
_cell.angle_alpha   90.00
_cell.angle_beta   90.00
_cell.angle_gamma   90.00
#
_symmetry.space_group_name_H-M   'P 1'
#
loop_
_entity.id
_entity.type
_entity.pdbx_description
1 polymer ?
#
loop_
_entity_poly.entity_id
_entity_poly.type
_entity_poly.pdbx_seq_one_letter_code
_entity_poly.pdbx_strand_id
1 'polypeptide(L)'
;MQLDIYLMNGKKFQVNVRNTDSTDHVMQEAMSQIKLPQNMIQYFSLFLVQREEDSGLAVVRKLQGFESPALVVLPLKDTHRLAIRKNFWDSNKEDELYKDKIALNLLFVQAVSDVERDWVITTPETLEELNNLKTKNERKKYLKLARSQKFYSYLQFKPCEMDFPESNSNVIINIGGYELNFKLIGTQVI
;
A
#
# COMPACT_ATOMS: atom_id res chain seq x y z
N MET A 1 16.12 20.04 0.43
CA MET A 1 15.00 20.08 -0.54
C MET A 1 13.73 19.61 0.15
N GLN A 2 12.56 19.95 -0.40
CA GLN A 2 11.29 19.41 0.04
C GLN A 2 10.92 18.21 -0.83
N LEU A 3 10.68 17.07 -0.21
CA LEU A 3 10.26 15.84 -0.88
C LEU A 3 8.82 15.52 -0.50
N ASP A 4 7.95 15.37 -1.51
CA ASP A 4 6.56 14.99 -1.30
C ASP A 4 6.46 13.49 -0.96
N ILE A 5 5.91 13.18 0.21
CA ILE A 5 5.61 11.82 0.66
C ILE A 5 4.10 11.64 0.77
N TYR A 6 3.58 10.61 0.12
CA TYR A 6 2.14 10.32 0.05
C TYR A 6 1.75 9.23 1.04
N LEU A 7 0.51 9.32 1.52
CA LEU A 7 -0.21 8.23 2.15
C LEU A 7 -1.06 7.51 1.10
N MET A 8 -1.53 6.30 1.42
CA MET A 8 -2.29 5.47 0.48
C MET A 8 -3.64 6.09 0.06
N ASN A 9 -4.22 6.99 0.87
CA ASN A 9 -5.41 7.77 0.49
C ASN A 9 -5.10 9.01 -0.38
N GLY A 10 -3.88 9.14 -0.89
CA GLY A 10 -3.46 10.25 -1.76
C GLY A 10 -3.15 11.57 -1.04
N LYS A 11 -3.38 11.67 0.28
CA LYS A 11 -2.89 12.82 1.07
C LYS A 11 -1.36 12.82 1.06
N LYS A 12 -0.75 14.00 1.03
CA LYS A 12 0.71 14.15 1.06
C LYS A 12 1.15 15.12 2.15
N PHE A 13 2.42 14.99 2.53
CA PHE A 13 3.14 15.95 3.35
C PHE A 13 4.57 16.07 2.82
N GLN A 14 5.23 17.17 3.15
CA GLN A 14 6.57 17.47 2.67
C GLN A 14 7.60 17.25 3.76
N VAL A 15 8.66 16.51 3.43
CA VAL A 15 9.78 16.23 4.33
C VAL A 15 11.01 16.99 3.84
N ASN A 16 11.72 17.63 4.76
CA ASN A 16 12.95 18.35 4.46
C ASN A 16 14.14 17.38 4.50
N VAL A 17 14.68 17.04 3.33
CA VAL A 17 15.79 16.08 3.18
C VAL A 17 16.79 16.56 2.14
N ARG A 18 17.98 15.98 2.09
CA ARG A 18 18.94 16.15 1.00
C ARG A 18 18.57 15.22 -0.15
N ASN A 19 19.00 15.56 -1.36
CA ASN A 19 18.82 14.68 -2.51
C ASN A 19 19.67 13.40 -2.42
N THR A 20 20.67 13.34 -1.55
CA THR A 20 21.53 12.17 -1.34
C THR A 20 21.14 11.35 -0.11
N ASP A 21 20.11 11.75 0.63
CA ASP A 21 19.68 11.01 1.82
C ASP A 21 19.12 9.64 1.44
N SER A 22 19.44 8.65 2.25
CA SER A 22 19.02 7.26 2.04
C SER A 22 17.53 7.07 2.36
N THR A 23 16.92 6.01 1.83
CA THR A 23 15.52 5.66 2.10
C THR A 23 15.26 5.53 3.60
N ASP A 24 16.19 4.93 4.34
CA ASP A 24 16.06 4.77 5.79
C ASP A 24 16.03 6.13 6.50
N HIS A 25 16.91 7.07 6.11
CA HIS A 25 16.91 8.41 6.68
C HIS A 25 15.62 9.18 6.33
N VAL A 26 15.20 9.14 5.06
CA VAL A 26 13.95 9.78 4.62
C VAL A 26 12.75 9.20 5.38
N MET A 27 12.71 7.89 5.61
CA MET A 27 11.65 7.24 6.41
C MET A 27 11.66 7.71 7.86
N GLN A 28 12.82 7.84 8.49
CA GLN A 28 12.93 8.35 9.86
C GLN A 28 12.37 9.78 9.98
N GLU A 29 12.78 10.67 9.08
CA GLU A 29 12.29 12.06 9.06
C GLU A 29 10.78 12.12 8.77
N ALA A 30 10.30 11.36 7.78
CA ALA A 30 8.90 11.32 7.41
C ALA A 30 8.00 10.83 8.57
N MET A 31 8.42 9.77 9.26
CA MET A 31 7.66 9.19 10.38
C MET A 31 7.69 10.08 11.62
N SER A 32 8.83 10.71 11.90
CA SER A 32 8.99 11.68 12.98
C SER A 32 8.04 12.88 12.80
N GLN A 33 7.94 13.39 11.57
CA GLN A 33 7.06 14.52 11.23
C GLN A 33 5.58 14.23 11.48
N ILE A 34 5.12 13.00 11.20
CA ILE A 34 3.74 12.57 11.50
C ILE A 34 3.57 12.03 12.93
N LYS A 35 4.63 12.10 13.74
CA LYS A 35 4.68 11.68 15.15
C LYS A 35 4.36 10.19 15.35
N LEU A 36 4.76 9.34 14.41
CA LEU A 36 4.71 7.89 14.60
C LEU A 36 5.80 7.48 15.62
N PRO A 37 5.49 6.64 16.62
CA PRO A 37 6.50 6.14 17.55
C PRO A 37 7.66 5.43 16.85
N GLN A 38 8.89 5.67 17.33
CA GLN A 38 10.12 5.15 16.75
C GLN A 38 10.14 3.62 16.61
N ASN A 39 9.62 2.89 17.61
CA ASN A 39 9.51 1.43 17.57
C ASN A 39 8.52 0.91 16.52
N MET A 40 7.66 1.78 15.95
CA MET A 40 6.67 1.41 14.94
C MET A 40 7.11 1.72 13.51
N ILE A 41 8.21 2.46 13.31
CA ILE A 41 8.69 2.84 11.97
C ILE A 41 8.99 1.61 11.11
N GLN A 42 9.57 0.57 11.72
CA GLN A 42 9.92 -0.69 11.05
C GLN A 42 8.74 -1.42 10.38
N TYR A 43 7.50 -1.11 10.76
CA TYR A 43 6.29 -1.71 10.19
C TYR A 43 5.88 -1.09 8.85
N PHE A 44 6.54 0.01 8.45
CA PHE A 44 6.23 0.74 7.23
C PHE A 44 7.48 0.83 6.34
N SER A 45 7.26 1.07 5.05
CA SER A 45 8.33 1.34 4.09
C SER A 45 7.87 2.31 3.02
N LEU A 46 8.85 2.85 2.31
CA LEU A 46 8.63 3.74 1.19
C LEU A 46 8.52 2.94 -0.11
N PHE A 47 7.48 3.21 -0.89
CA PHE A 47 7.21 2.56 -2.17
C PHE A 47 7.20 3.60 -3.28
N LEU A 48 7.75 3.21 -4.44
CA LEU A 48 7.52 3.92 -5.68
C LEU A 48 6.16 3.47 -6.22
N VAL A 49 5.25 4.42 -6.44
CA VAL A 49 3.92 4.15 -6.99
C VAL A 49 3.68 4.99 -8.23
N GLN A 50 3.11 4.38 -9.26
CA GLN A 50 2.75 5.03 -10.51
C GLN A 50 1.32 5.55 -10.42
N ARG A 51 1.08 6.77 -10.90
CA ARG A 51 -0.26 7.33 -11.09
C ARG A 51 -0.91 6.69 -12.31
N GLU A 52 -2.17 6.29 -12.18
CA GLU A 52 -2.99 5.79 -13.28
C GLU A 52 -4.02 6.83 -13.69
N GLU A 53 -4.48 6.74 -14.95
CA GLU A 53 -5.42 7.70 -15.56
C GLU A 53 -6.77 7.73 -14.81
N ASP A 54 -7.23 6.56 -14.32
CA ASP A 54 -8.50 6.39 -13.62
C ASP A 54 -8.40 6.66 -12.09
N SER A 55 -7.50 7.56 -11.67
CA SER A 55 -7.22 7.89 -10.26
C SER A 55 -6.63 6.74 -9.40
N GLY A 56 -6.31 5.61 -10.02
CA GLY A 56 -5.62 4.48 -9.41
C GLY A 56 -4.15 4.74 -9.07
N LEU A 57 -3.56 3.87 -8.25
CA LEU A 57 -2.11 3.75 -8.14
C LEU A 57 -1.69 2.31 -8.29
N ALA A 58 -0.73 2.08 -9.17
CA ALA A 58 0.02 0.84 -9.16
C ALA A 58 1.23 0.97 -8.25
N VAL A 59 1.42 -0.01 -7.37
CA VAL A 59 2.68 -0.13 -6.65
C VAL A 59 3.70 -0.73 -7.60
N VAL A 60 4.80 -0.01 -7.82
CA VAL A 60 5.89 -0.48 -8.70
C VAL A 60 6.83 -1.36 -7.89
N ARG A 61 7.37 -0.82 -6.79
CA ARG A 61 8.28 -1.55 -5.88
C ARG A 61 8.48 -0.83 -4.56
N LYS A 62 9.00 -1.58 -3.58
CA LYS A 62 9.58 -1.04 -2.35
C LYS A 62 10.96 -0.43 -2.65
N LEU A 63 11.28 0.72 -2.07
CA LEU A 63 12.64 1.24 -2.06
C LEU A 63 13.50 0.47 -1.04
N GLN A 64 14.75 0.24 -1.39
CA GLN A 64 15.76 -0.34 -0.50
C GLN A 64 16.41 0.74 0.35
N GLY A 65 16.89 0.36 1.53
CA GLY A 65 17.42 1.29 2.53
C GLY A 65 18.55 2.18 2.01
N PHE A 66 19.39 1.64 1.11
CA PHE A 66 20.54 2.35 0.52
C PHE A 66 20.19 3.30 -0.64
N GLU A 67 18.99 3.22 -1.20
CA GLU A 67 18.61 4.09 -2.33
C GLU A 67 18.38 5.52 -1.85
N SER A 68 18.53 6.51 -2.74
CA SER A 68 18.04 7.87 -2.49
C SER A 68 16.63 8.05 -3.08
N PRO A 69 15.58 8.24 -2.26
CA PRO A 69 14.22 8.43 -2.76
C PRO A 69 14.09 9.64 -3.68
N ALA A 70 14.82 10.72 -3.40
CA ALA A 70 14.80 11.92 -4.22
C ALA A 70 15.35 11.64 -5.62
N LEU A 71 16.50 10.96 -5.74
CA LEU A 71 17.08 10.64 -7.05
C LEU A 71 16.21 9.64 -7.83
N VAL A 72 15.50 8.74 -7.14
CA VAL A 72 14.57 7.78 -7.77
C VAL A 72 13.34 8.49 -8.34
N VAL A 73 12.72 9.41 -7.60
CA VAL A 73 11.43 10.00 -8.01
C VAL A 73 11.58 11.23 -8.90
N LEU A 74 12.66 12.01 -8.80
CA LEU A 74 12.82 13.27 -9.55
C LEU A 74 12.67 13.12 -11.08
N PRO A 75 13.26 12.10 -11.74
CA PRO A 75 13.09 11.88 -13.18
C PRO A 75 11.67 11.42 -13.55
N LEU A 76 10.91 10.91 -12.58
CA LEU A 76 9.60 10.31 -12.75
C LEU A 76 8.47 11.15 -12.16
N LYS A 77 8.75 12.38 -11.73
CA LYS A 77 7.87 13.20 -10.87
C LYS A 77 6.49 13.49 -11.44
N ASP A 78 6.30 13.35 -12.74
CA ASP A 78 5.02 13.59 -13.43
C ASP A 78 4.13 12.34 -13.39
N THR A 79 4.73 11.15 -13.41
CA THR A 79 4.02 9.87 -13.49
C THR A 79 4.07 9.05 -12.20
N HIS A 80 5.05 9.29 -11.34
CA HIS A 80 5.27 8.52 -10.12
C HIS A 80 5.31 9.41 -8.86
N ARG A 81 5.08 8.77 -7.72
CA ARG A 81 5.19 9.38 -6.40
C ARG A 81 5.75 8.38 -5.39
N LEU A 82 6.23 8.88 -4.27
CA LEU A 82 6.68 8.08 -3.13
C LEU A 82 5.53 7.95 -2.14
N ALA A 83 5.18 6.73 -1.76
CA ALA A 83 4.10 6.46 -0.82
C ALA A 83 4.53 5.57 0.34
N ILE A 84 4.04 5.88 1.54
CA ILE A 84 4.20 5.05 2.72
C ILE A 84 3.18 3.93 2.66
N ARG A 85 3.65 2.69 2.82
CA ARG A 85 2.79 1.50 2.93
C ARG A 85 3.31 0.57 4.03
N LYS A 86 2.40 -0.20 4.62
CA LYS A 86 2.71 -1.33 5.51
C LYS A 86 3.72 -2.28 4.85
N ASN A 87 4.72 -2.75 5.60
CA ASN A 87 5.81 -3.61 5.13
C ASN A 87 5.95 -4.92 5.93
N PHE A 88 4.84 -5.66 6.07
CA PHE A 88 4.85 -7.00 6.65
C PHE A 88 3.59 -7.75 6.22
N TRP A 89 3.61 -9.09 6.23
CA TRP A 89 2.48 -9.92 5.82
C TRP A 89 1.69 -10.50 7.00
N ASP A 90 2.38 -10.78 8.11
CA ASP A 90 1.77 -11.37 9.30
C ASP A 90 0.79 -10.40 9.97
N SER A 91 -0.50 -10.68 9.78
CA SER A 91 -1.58 -9.84 10.28
C SER A 91 -1.64 -9.77 11.82
N ASN A 92 -1.02 -10.72 12.54
CA ASN A 92 -0.97 -10.69 14.01
C ASN A 92 -0.15 -9.51 14.55
N LYS A 93 0.77 -8.97 13.73
CA LYS A 93 1.57 -7.79 14.10
C LYS A 93 0.74 -6.50 14.09
N GLU A 94 -0.43 -6.49 13.45
CA GLU A 94 -1.30 -5.31 13.41
C GLU A 94 -1.90 -4.97 14.77
N ASP A 95 -2.09 -5.95 15.64
CA ASP A 95 -2.71 -5.74 16.95
C ASP A 95 -1.86 -4.82 17.85
N GLU A 96 -0.53 -4.80 17.65
CA GLU A 96 0.36 -3.81 18.29
C GLU A 96 0.12 -2.40 17.71
N LEU A 97 0.00 -2.28 16.40
CA LEU A 97 -0.20 -1.01 15.68
C LEU A 97 -1.55 -0.37 16.02
N TYR A 98 -2.57 -1.14 16.39
CA TYR A 98 -3.87 -0.61 16.81
C TYR A 98 -3.86 0.16 18.14
N LYS A 99 -2.76 0.08 18.89
CA LYS A 99 -2.56 0.81 20.16
C LYS A 99 -2.17 2.26 19.93
N ASP A 100 -1.55 2.58 18.78
CA ASP A 100 -1.18 3.94 18.41
C ASP A 100 -2.15 4.52 17.38
N LYS A 101 -2.52 5.79 17.54
CA LYS A 101 -3.50 6.45 16.69
C LYS A 101 -2.99 6.75 15.27
N ILE A 102 -1.69 7.00 15.11
CA ILE A 102 -1.08 7.30 13.82
C ILE A 102 -0.91 6.01 13.04
N ALA A 103 -0.35 4.97 13.67
CA ALA A 103 -0.23 3.64 13.10
C ALA A 103 -1.60 3.07 12.67
N LEU A 104 -2.60 3.14 13.55
CA LEU A 104 -3.98 2.75 13.24
C LEU A 104 -4.53 3.50 12.03
N ASN A 105 -4.26 4.81 11.94
CA ASN A 105 -4.71 5.62 10.82
C ASN A 105 -3.99 5.23 9.51
N LEU A 106 -2.68 4.97 9.54
CA LEU A 106 -1.91 4.52 8.38
C LEU A 106 -2.45 3.19 7.83
N LEU A 107 -2.72 2.22 8.71
CA LEU A 107 -3.34 0.95 8.32
C LEU A 107 -4.75 1.16 7.76
N PHE A 108 -5.57 1.99 8.43
CA PHE A 108 -6.93 2.27 8.00
C PHE A 108 -7.00 2.90 6.61
N VAL A 109 -6.21 3.96 6.35
CA VAL A 109 -6.24 4.63 5.03
C VAL A 109 -5.70 3.74 3.92
N GLN A 110 -4.77 2.82 4.23
CA GLN A 110 -4.33 1.80 3.29
C GLN A 110 -5.43 0.78 3.01
N ALA A 111 -6.06 0.23 4.05
CA ALA A 111 -7.12 -0.76 3.88
C ALA A 111 -8.31 -0.21 3.09
N VAL A 112 -8.70 1.04 3.33
CA VAL A 112 -9.71 1.73 2.52
C VAL A 112 -9.29 1.82 1.06
N SER A 113 -8.06 2.25 0.79
CA SER A 113 -7.54 2.32 -0.58
C SER A 113 -7.47 0.95 -1.26
N ASP A 114 -7.18 -0.12 -0.52
CA ASP A 114 -7.06 -1.47 -1.09
C ASP A 114 -8.47 -2.05 -1.38
N VAL A 115 -9.47 -1.76 -0.55
CA VAL A 115 -10.88 -2.15 -0.78
C VAL A 115 -11.49 -1.36 -1.95
N GLU A 116 -11.28 -0.05 -2.02
CA GLU A 116 -11.80 0.80 -3.12
C GLU A 116 -11.24 0.46 -4.50
N ARG A 117 -10.17 -0.34 -4.55
CA ARG A 117 -9.50 -0.78 -5.79
C ARG A 117 -9.74 -2.25 -6.09
N ASP A 118 -10.63 -2.90 -5.37
CA ASP A 118 -10.90 -4.33 -5.51
C ASP A 118 -9.66 -5.22 -5.31
N TRP A 119 -8.65 -4.75 -4.57
CA TRP A 119 -7.52 -5.58 -4.16
C TRP A 119 -7.93 -6.56 -3.05
N VAL A 120 -8.89 -6.13 -2.23
CA VAL A 120 -9.55 -6.97 -1.23
C VAL A 120 -10.89 -7.41 -1.79
N ILE A 121 -11.11 -8.72 -1.88
CA ILE A 121 -12.33 -9.28 -2.45
C ILE A 121 -13.40 -9.35 -1.38
N THR A 122 -14.50 -8.63 -1.58
CA THR A 122 -15.63 -8.52 -0.64
C THR A 122 -16.95 -8.93 -1.30
N THR A 123 -17.90 -9.43 -0.50
CA THR A 123 -19.30 -9.52 -0.95
C THR A 123 -19.96 -8.13 -0.96
N PRO A 124 -21.06 -7.91 -1.69
CA PRO A 124 -21.80 -6.64 -1.65
C PRO A 124 -22.21 -6.22 -0.24
N GLU A 125 -22.67 -7.15 0.59
CA GLU A 125 -23.09 -6.89 1.97
C GLU A 125 -21.89 -6.47 2.85
N THR A 126 -20.74 -7.13 2.64
CA THR A 126 -19.50 -6.78 3.34
C THR A 126 -19.01 -5.40 2.95
N LEU A 127 -19.08 -5.07 1.65
CA LEU A 127 -18.69 -3.76 1.14
C LEU A 127 -19.57 -2.65 1.71
N GLU A 128 -20.88 -2.88 1.80
CA GLU A 128 -21.83 -1.96 2.43
C GLU A 128 -21.46 -1.71 3.91
N GLU A 129 -21.19 -2.78 4.67
CA GLU A 129 -20.79 -2.64 6.07
C GLU A 129 -19.43 -1.93 6.23
N LEU A 130 -18.45 -2.23 5.37
CA LEU A 130 -17.18 -1.49 5.34
C LEU A 130 -17.41 0.01 5.07
N ASN A 131 -18.30 0.37 4.16
CA ASN A 131 -18.65 1.76 3.87
C ASN A 131 -19.35 2.44 5.06
N ASN A 132 -20.22 1.73 5.77
CA ASN A 132 -20.86 2.20 6.99
C ASN A 132 -19.82 2.47 8.10
N LEU A 133 -18.90 1.53 8.33
CA LEU A 133 -17.82 1.66 9.31
C LEU A 133 -16.86 2.80 8.95
N LYS A 134 -16.53 2.97 7.67
CA LYS A 134 -15.73 4.09 7.16
C LYS A 134 -16.41 5.43 7.46
N THR A 135 -17.71 5.56 7.17
CA THR A 135 -18.49 6.78 7.38
C THR A 135 -18.61 7.15 8.87
N LYS A 136 -18.78 6.14 9.73
CA LYS A 136 -18.79 6.29 11.20
C LYS A 136 -17.40 6.49 11.80
N ASN A 137 -16.33 6.45 10.99
CA ASN A 137 -14.93 6.51 11.41
C ASN A 137 -14.55 5.43 12.45
N GLU A 138 -15.17 4.26 12.34
CA GLU A 138 -14.99 3.09 13.21
C GLU A 138 -13.77 2.24 12.75
N ARG A 139 -12.59 2.86 12.75
CA ARG A 139 -11.36 2.34 12.10
C ARG A 139 -10.96 0.93 12.55
N LYS A 140 -11.06 0.64 13.85
CA LYS A 140 -10.71 -0.68 14.39
C LYS A 140 -11.67 -1.77 13.92
N LYS A 141 -12.97 -1.47 13.85
CA LYS A 141 -13.97 -2.40 13.34
C LYS A 141 -13.80 -2.60 11.83
N TYR A 142 -13.55 -1.50 11.10
CA TYR A 142 -13.25 -1.56 9.67
C TYR A 142 -12.06 -2.48 9.39
N LEU A 143 -10.94 -2.28 10.08
CA LEU A 143 -9.74 -3.09 9.88
C LEU A 143 -9.95 -4.56 10.24
N LYS A 144 -10.69 -4.86 11.32
CA LYS A 144 -11.04 -6.24 11.68
C LYS A 144 -11.90 -6.91 10.61
N LEU A 145 -12.90 -6.20 10.07
CA LEU A 145 -13.75 -6.73 9.00
C LEU A 145 -12.97 -6.90 7.70
N ALA A 146 -12.13 -5.93 7.32
CA ALA A 146 -11.28 -6.03 6.13
C ALA A 146 -10.29 -7.20 6.25
N ARG A 147 -9.71 -7.40 7.44
CA ARG A 147 -8.76 -8.50 7.73
C ARG A 147 -9.34 -9.89 7.54
N SER A 148 -10.67 -10.06 7.64
CA SER A 148 -11.32 -11.35 7.39
C SER A 148 -11.64 -11.61 5.91
N GLN A 149 -11.34 -10.67 5.02
CA GLN A 149 -11.65 -10.77 3.59
C GLN A 149 -10.48 -11.35 2.79
N LYS A 150 -10.80 -11.93 1.64
CA LYS A 150 -9.79 -12.54 0.75
C LYS A 150 -8.87 -11.46 0.17
N PHE A 151 -7.58 -11.78 0.13
CA PHE A 151 -6.50 -10.90 -0.33
C PHE A 151 -6.28 -9.65 0.53
N TYR A 152 -6.81 -9.59 1.75
CA TYR A 152 -6.39 -8.56 2.70
C TYR A 152 -4.88 -8.57 2.92
N SER A 153 -4.26 -7.39 2.89
CA SER A 153 -2.82 -7.20 2.97
C SER A 153 -2.00 -7.81 1.84
N TYR A 154 -2.60 -8.22 0.73
CA TYR A 154 -1.84 -8.59 -0.46
C TYR A 154 -1.36 -7.33 -1.20
N LEU A 155 -0.25 -7.47 -1.91
CA LEU A 155 0.23 -6.48 -2.86
C LEU A 155 -0.15 -6.94 -4.26
N GLN A 156 -0.90 -6.12 -4.98
CA GLN A 156 -1.30 -6.40 -6.35
C GLN A 156 -0.45 -5.59 -7.33
N PHE A 157 -0.01 -6.23 -8.41
CA PHE A 157 0.72 -5.60 -9.50
C PHE A 157 -0.18 -5.37 -10.71
N LYS A 158 0.29 -4.54 -11.64
CA LYS A 158 -0.37 -4.36 -12.92
C LYS A 158 -0.48 -5.69 -13.67
N PRO A 159 -1.49 -5.83 -14.55
CA PRO A 159 -1.55 -6.92 -15.52
C PRO A 159 -0.20 -7.12 -16.21
N CYS A 160 0.22 -8.37 -16.33
CA CYS A 160 1.44 -8.78 -17.01
C CYS A 160 1.24 -10.14 -17.67
N GLU A 161 2.19 -10.54 -18.50
CA GLU A 161 2.17 -11.82 -19.20
C GLU A 161 3.05 -12.84 -18.47
N MET A 162 2.64 -14.11 -18.50
CA MET A 162 3.45 -15.24 -18.05
C MET A 162 3.25 -16.46 -18.94
N ASP A 163 4.07 -17.48 -18.74
CA ASP A 163 4.08 -18.74 -19.50
C ASP A 163 3.29 -19.88 -18.82
N PHE A 164 2.52 -19.56 -17.78
CA PHE A 164 1.66 -20.52 -17.09
C PHE A 164 0.24 -19.93 -16.85
N PRO A 165 -0.84 -20.71 -17.02
CA PRO A 165 -0.86 -22.12 -17.44
C PRO A 165 -0.50 -22.34 -18.92
N GLU A 166 -0.62 -21.31 -19.75
CA GLU A 166 -0.24 -21.32 -21.17
C GLU A 166 0.69 -20.16 -21.50
N SER A 167 1.42 -20.24 -22.62
CA SER A 167 2.24 -19.15 -23.13
C SER A 167 1.41 -17.87 -23.34
N ASN A 168 1.96 -16.72 -22.91
CA ASN A 168 1.32 -15.40 -23.00
C ASN A 168 0.01 -15.30 -22.21
N SER A 169 -0.12 -16.05 -21.11
CA SER A 169 -1.23 -15.91 -20.18
C SER A 169 -1.21 -14.53 -19.53
N ASN A 170 -2.27 -13.76 -19.72
CA ASN A 170 -2.46 -12.47 -19.05
C ASN A 170 -2.89 -12.69 -17.61
N VAL A 171 -2.13 -12.15 -16.65
CA VAL A 171 -2.35 -12.34 -15.23
C VAL A 171 -2.22 -11.07 -14.42
N ILE A 172 -2.94 -11.03 -13.30
CA ILE A 172 -2.68 -10.14 -12.17
C ILE A 172 -1.94 -10.95 -11.11
N ILE A 173 -0.78 -10.45 -10.69
CA ILE A 173 0.00 -11.06 -9.61
C ILE A 173 -0.40 -10.41 -8.28
N ASN A 174 -0.78 -11.25 -7.32
CA ASN A 174 -1.00 -10.86 -5.93
C ASN A 174 0.04 -11.55 -5.04
N ILE A 175 0.73 -10.80 -4.20
CA ILE A 175 1.74 -11.32 -3.27
C ILE A 175 1.28 -11.05 -1.84
N GLY A 176 1.19 -12.08 -1.02
CA GLY A 176 0.72 -11.96 0.36
C GLY A 176 0.38 -13.33 0.93
N GLY A 177 0.06 -13.41 2.22
CA GLY A 177 -0.40 -14.68 2.82
C GLY A 177 0.59 -15.86 2.71
N TYR A 178 1.89 -15.58 2.58
CA TYR A 178 2.94 -16.58 2.30
C TYR A 178 2.81 -17.29 0.94
N GLU A 179 2.13 -16.68 -0.01
CA GLU A 179 1.92 -17.21 -1.35
C GLU A 179 2.10 -16.13 -2.43
N LEU A 180 2.20 -16.61 -3.67
CA LEU A 180 2.12 -15.81 -4.87
C LEU A 180 0.94 -16.31 -5.70
N ASN A 181 -0.08 -15.47 -5.85
CA ASN A 181 -1.33 -15.82 -6.51
C ASN A 181 -1.39 -15.19 -7.90
N PHE A 182 -1.57 -16.03 -8.92
CA PHE A 182 -1.76 -15.61 -10.31
C PHE A 182 -3.24 -15.66 -10.67
N LYS A 183 -3.86 -14.49 -10.84
CA LYS A 183 -5.25 -14.38 -11.29
C LYS A 183 -5.27 -14.18 -12.80
N LEU A 184 -5.75 -15.16 -13.54
CA LEU A 184 -5.92 -15.06 -15.00
C LEU A 184 -6.93 -13.96 -15.36
N ILE A 185 -6.61 -13.21 -16.40
CA ILE A 185 -7.44 -12.16 -16.98
C ILE A 185 -7.95 -12.66 -18.33
N GLY A 186 -9.28 -12.69 -18.51
CA GLY A 186 -9.87 -12.94 -19.82
C GLY A 186 -10.05 -14.40 -20.24
N THR A 187 -9.89 -15.38 -19.35
CA THR A 187 -10.34 -16.76 -19.66
C THR A 187 -11.86 -16.79 -19.56
N GLN A 188 -12.55 -16.77 -20.71
CA GLN A 188 -13.89 -17.35 -20.77
C GLN A 188 -13.74 -18.82 -20.36
N VAL A 189 -14.39 -19.19 -19.26
CA VAL A 189 -14.64 -20.59 -18.96
C VAL A 189 -15.49 -21.10 -20.12
N ILE A 190 -14.90 -21.95 -20.96
CA ILE A 190 -15.64 -22.75 -21.95
C ILE A 190 -16.45 -23.79 -21.18
#